data_AF-A0A938VNK3-F1
#
_entry.id   AF-A0A938VNK3-F1
#
_cell.length_a   1.000
_cell.length_b   1.000
_cell.length_c   1.000
_cell.angle_alpha   90.00
_cell.angle_beta   90.00
_cell.angle_gamma   90.00
#
_symmetry.space_group_name_H-M   'P 1'
#
loop_
_entity.id
_entity.type
_entity.pdbx_description
1 polymer ?
#
loop_
_entity_poly.entity_id
_entity_poly.type
_entity_poly.pdbx_seq_one_letter_code
_entity_poly.pdbx_strand_id
1 'polypeptide(L)'
;MQKIDLKKFQALRTRTFNLPPQKRVSSPAQALTFVNKRGFVYFWPIKGVDLPSLWTAVAGDRPVADKHDDPGHITWGWKDDALDKKIWYYGKILRGKATMISLEIAPYFYALSENYGEPEEDYLIAYREGRLPQA
;
A
#
# COMPACT_ATOMS: atom_id res chain seq x y z
N MET A 1 21.33 -12.83 -22.82
CA MET A 1 20.81 -12.43 -21.50
C MET A 1 21.28 -11.00 -21.22
N GLN A 2 20.39 -10.03 -21.04
CA GLN A 2 20.82 -8.68 -20.65
C GLN A 2 21.41 -8.74 -19.23
N LYS A 3 22.61 -8.18 -19.05
CA LYS A 3 23.29 -8.15 -17.74
C LYS A 3 22.70 -7.00 -16.92
N ILE A 4 22.10 -7.31 -15.78
CA ILE A 4 21.56 -6.29 -14.87
C ILE A 4 22.72 -5.57 -14.19
N ASP A 5 22.75 -4.24 -14.30
CA ASP A 5 23.65 -3.40 -13.52
C ASP A 5 23.12 -3.28 -12.09
N LEU A 6 23.78 -3.97 -11.16
CA LEU A 6 23.36 -4.01 -9.75
C LEU A 6 23.37 -2.64 -9.09
N LYS A 7 24.25 -1.72 -9.49
CA LYS A 7 24.29 -0.36 -8.90
C LYS A 7 23.06 0.43 -9.32
N LYS A 8 22.71 0.37 -10.61
CA LYS A 8 21.49 1.03 -11.12
C LYS A 8 20.23 0.44 -10.50
N PHE A 9 20.19 -0.88 -10.34
CA PHE A 9 19.08 -1.57 -9.72
C PHE A 9 18.87 -1.15 -8.26
N GLN A 10 19.95 -1.11 -7.47
CA GLN A 10 19.86 -0.66 -6.08
C GLN A 10 19.47 0.82 -6.00
N ALA A 11 20.02 1.69 -6.85
CA ALA A 11 19.64 3.10 -6.89
C ALA A 11 18.15 3.29 -7.22
N LEU A 12 17.60 2.48 -8.14
CA LEU A 12 16.17 2.46 -8.43
C LEU A 12 15.36 2.04 -7.20
N ARG A 13 15.74 0.95 -6.51
CA ARG A 13 15.08 0.47 -5.29
C ARG A 13 15.07 1.52 -4.19
N THR A 14 16.23 2.09 -3.87
CA THR A 14 16.39 3.16 -2.87
C THR A 14 15.42 4.31 -3.15
N ARG A 15 15.35 4.76 -4.41
CA ARG A 15 14.42 5.82 -4.82
C ARG A 15 12.96 5.40 -4.73
N THR A 16 12.63 4.19 -5.19
CA THR A 16 11.26 3.66 -5.13
C THR A 16 10.79 3.57 -3.68
N PHE A 17 11.66 3.17 -2.75
CA PHE A 17 11.32 2.98 -1.33
C PHE A 17 11.41 4.26 -0.51
N ASN A 18 11.78 5.38 -1.14
CA ASN A 18 11.90 6.69 -0.50
C ASN A 18 12.96 6.73 0.61
N LEU A 19 14.08 6.04 0.38
CA LEU A 19 15.24 5.98 1.27
C LEU A 19 16.23 7.13 0.96
N PRO A 20 17.22 7.41 1.83
CA PRO A 20 18.21 8.45 1.55
C PRO A 20 18.89 8.25 0.18
N PRO A 21 19.11 9.34 -0.59
CA PRO A 21 19.05 10.74 -0.18
C PRO A 21 17.66 11.40 -0.25
N GLN A 22 16.58 10.68 -0.59
CA GLN A 22 15.25 11.25 -0.48
C GLN A 22 14.90 11.55 0.99
N LYS A 23 14.18 12.67 1.22
CA LYS A 23 13.60 12.95 2.53
C LYS A 23 12.54 11.91 2.85
N ARG A 24 12.56 11.42 4.10
CA ARG A 24 11.51 10.54 4.62
C ARG A 24 10.15 11.22 4.55
N VAL A 25 9.11 10.42 4.36
CA VAL A 25 7.73 10.88 4.43
C VAL A 25 7.43 11.29 5.86
N SER A 26 6.92 12.50 6.06
CA SER A 26 6.70 13.08 7.40
C SER A 26 5.31 13.67 7.60
N SER A 27 4.37 13.48 6.66
CA SER A 27 2.99 13.95 6.79
C SER A 27 2.00 13.08 6.01
N PRO A 28 0.70 13.12 6.35
CA PRO A 28 -0.34 12.40 5.58
C PRO A 28 -0.37 12.78 4.10
N ALA A 29 -0.21 14.06 3.76
CA ALA A 29 -0.19 14.53 2.37
C ALA A 29 1.01 13.95 1.58
N GLN A 30 2.17 13.86 2.23
CA GLN A 30 3.33 13.20 1.63
C GLN A 30 3.13 11.68 1.51
N ALA A 31 2.46 11.04 2.47
CA ALA A 31 2.12 9.63 2.40
C ALA A 31 1.20 9.35 1.21
N LEU A 32 0.18 10.18 0.99
CA LEU A 32 -0.71 10.08 -0.18
C LEU A 32 0.07 10.23 -1.48
N THR A 33 0.91 11.27 -1.57
CA THR A 33 1.79 11.49 -2.72
C THR A 33 2.72 10.29 -2.97
N PHE A 34 3.25 9.69 -1.89
CA PHE A 34 4.10 8.51 -1.96
C PHE A 34 3.34 7.32 -2.54
N VAL A 35 2.15 7.01 -2.02
CA VAL A 35 1.28 5.91 -2.49
C VAL A 35 0.91 6.12 -3.96
N ASN A 36 0.40 7.29 -4.33
CA ASN A 36 -0.02 7.60 -5.70
C ASN A 36 1.14 7.45 -6.70
N LYS A 37 2.33 7.94 -6.35
CA LYS A 37 3.51 7.81 -7.22
C LYS A 37 3.93 6.36 -7.49
N ARG A 38 3.64 5.43 -6.57
CA ARG A 38 3.97 4.00 -6.73
C ARG A 38 2.78 3.18 -7.21
N GLY A 39 1.59 3.77 -7.25
CA GLY A 39 0.33 3.08 -7.48
C GLY A 39 -0.10 2.27 -6.26
N PHE A 40 0.73 1.39 -5.74
CA PHE A 40 0.46 0.61 -4.53
C PHE A 40 1.73 0.35 -3.72
N VAL A 41 1.56 0.20 -2.41
CA VAL A 41 2.63 -0.09 -1.45
C VAL A 41 2.08 -0.99 -0.35
N TYR A 42 2.96 -1.70 0.35
CA TYR A 42 2.53 -2.32 1.62
C TYR A 42 2.43 -1.29 2.73
N PHE A 43 1.66 -1.60 3.76
CA PHE A 43 1.68 -0.81 5.00
C PHE A 43 2.97 -1.08 5.80
N TRP A 44 3.32 -2.37 5.93
CA TRP A 44 4.54 -2.86 6.58
C TRP A 44 5.51 -3.49 5.57
N PRO A 45 6.84 -3.49 5.83
CA PRO A 45 7.74 -4.34 5.07
C PRO A 45 7.39 -5.82 5.29
N ILE A 46 7.38 -6.61 4.23
CA ILE A 46 7.01 -8.04 4.26
C ILE A 46 8.25 -8.88 3.98
N LYS A 47 8.59 -9.79 4.91
CA LYS A 47 9.72 -10.70 4.75
C LYS A 47 9.58 -11.51 3.45
N GLY A 48 10.63 -11.50 2.63
CA GLY A 48 10.67 -12.22 1.37
C GLY A 48 9.91 -11.55 0.22
N VAL A 49 9.38 -10.33 0.40
CA VAL A 49 8.76 -9.56 -0.67
C VAL A 49 9.40 -8.17 -0.74
N ASP A 50 10.11 -7.92 -1.82
CA ASP A 50 10.84 -6.67 -2.03
C ASP A 50 9.93 -5.63 -2.72
N LEU A 51 9.06 -5.02 -1.93
CA LEU A 51 8.15 -3.97 -2.35
C LEU A 51 8.21 -2.76 -1.40
N PRO A 52 7.95 -1.55 -1.91
CA PRO A 52 7.88 -0.36 -1.07
C PRO A 52 6.82 -0.52 0.03
N SER A 53 7.10 0.03 1.20
CA SER A 53 6.12 0.12 2.29
C SER A 53 6.05 1.54 2.86
N LEU A 54 4.88 1.90 3.41
CA LEU A 54 4.72 3.19 4.09
C LEU A 54 5.65 3.28 5.31
N TRP A 55 5.80 2.21 6.09
CA TRP A 55 6.78 2.16 7.18
C TRP A 55 8.19 2.47 6.68
N THR A 56 8.69 1.80 5.63
CA THR A 56 10.04 2.03 5.12
C THR A 56 10.24 3.49 4.67
N ALA A 57 9.23 4.09 4.05
CA ALA A 57 9.30 5.49 3.60
C ALA A 57 9.32 6.51 4.75
N VAL A 58 8.76 6.17 5.91
CA VAL A 58 8.66 7.04 7.10
C VAL A 58 9.77 6.78 8.11
N ALA A 59 10.00 5.52 8.45
CA ALA A 59 10.89 5.05 9.49
C ALA A 59 12.29 4.68 8.99
N GLY A 60 12.45 4.49 7.68
CA GLY A 60 13.68 4.00 7.03
C GLY A 60 13.73 2.48 6.88
N ASP A 61 14.83 1.98 6.29
CA ASP A 61 15.08 0.55 6.13
C ASP A 61 15.54 -0.08 7.44
N ARG A 62 14.57 -0.34 8.31
CA ARG A 62 14.77 -0.99 9.61
C ARG A 62 13.56 -1.86 9.97
N PRO A 63 13.74 -2.84 10.87
CA PRO A 63 12.64 -3.65 11.39
C PRO A 63 11.52 -2.78 11.95
N VAL A 64 10.28 -3.29 11.85
CA VAL A 64 9.13 -2.69 12.55
C VAL A 64 9.41 -2.77 14.04
N ALA A 65 9.32 -1.64 14.74
CA ALA A 65 9.58 -1.60 16.17
C ALA A 65 8.42 -2.27 16.93
N ASP A 66 8.74 -2.98 18.01
CA ASP A 66 7.74 -3.55 18.92
C ASP A 66 7.21 -2.50 19.91
N LYS A 67 8.00 -1.44 20.16
CA LYS A 67 7.62 -0.38 21.09
C LYS A 67 6.60 0.56 20.44
N HIS A 68 5.43 0.66 21.04
CA HIS A 68 4.32 1.48 20.52
C HIS A 68 4.62 2.98 20.40
N ASP A 69 5.60 3.51 21.14
CA ASP A 69 6.03 4.91 21.11
C ASP A 69 7.04 5.23 19.99
N ASP A 70 7.43 4.25 19.18
CA ASP A 70 8.32 4.48 18.06
C ASP A 70 7.72 5.51 17.07
N PRO A 71 8.46 6.55 16.67
CA PRO A 71 7.94 7.61 15.79
C PRO A 71 7.39 7.10 14.45
N GLY A 72 7.86 5.94 13.98
CA GLY A 72 7.35 5.31 12.77
C GLY A 72 5.90 4.84 12.88
N HIS A 73 5.39 4.61 14.09
CA HIS A 73 4.00 4.21 14.30
C HIS A 73 2.98 5.32 14.05
N ILE A 74 3.43 6.55 13.77
CA ILE A 74 2.56 7.63 13.28
C ILE A 74 1.75 7.21 12.03
N THR A 75 2.25 6.24 11.25
CA THR A 75 1.55 5.69 10.09
C THR A 75 0.22 5.04 10.42
N TRP A 76 0.04 4.53 11.64
CA TRP A 76 -1.26 4.02 12.11
C TRP A 76 -2.31 5.13 12.14
N GLY A 77 -1.98 6.26 12.77
CA GLY A 77 -2.87 7.43 12.82
C GLY A 77 -3.24 7.90 11.41
N TRP A 78 -2.26 8.00 10.51
CA TRP A 78 -2.53 8.40 9.12
C TRP A 78 -3.44 7.42 8.38
N LYS A 79 -3.29 6.11 8.62
CA LYS A 79 -4.14 5.08 8.04
C LYS A 79 -5.57 5.18 8.58
N ASP A 80 -5.72 5.25 9.90
CA ASP A 80 -7.03 5.29 10.56
C ASP A 80 -7.81 6.55 10.19
N ASP A 81 -7.13 7.70 10.20
CA ASP A 81 -7.70 8.98 9.77
C ASP A 81 -8.10 9.02 8.29
N ALA A 82 -7.65 8.06 7.47
CA ALA A 82 -7.89 8.03 6.03
C ALA A 82 -9.04 7.11 5.60
N LEU A 83 -9.54 6.24 6.49
CA LEU A 83 -10.45 5.15 6.12
C LEU A 83 -11.77 5.64 5.51
N ASP A 84 -12.32 6.74 6.01
CA ASP A 84 -13.57 7.35 5.55
C ASP A 84 -13.37 8.43 4.47
N LYS A 85 -12.13 8.85 4.24
CA LYS A 85 -11.79 10.02 3.39
C LYS A 85 -11.59 9.71 1.91
N LYS A 86 -11.66 8.43 1.51
CA LYS A 86 -11.45 8.00 0.11
C LYS A 86 -10.18 8.61 -0.52
N ILE A 87 -9.04 8.54 0.17
CA ILE A 87 -7.76 9.03 -0.37
C ILE A 87 -6.87 7.90 -0.91
N TRP A 88 -7.04 6.69 -0.41
CA TRP A 88 -6.49 5.43 -0.93
C TRP A 88 -7.42 4.29 -0.54
N TYR A 89 -7.29 3.15 -1.21
CA TYR A 89 -7.90 1.90 -0.77
C TYR A 89 -6.93 1.16 0.16
N TYR A 90 -7.41 0.70 1.31
CA TYR A 90 -6.63 -0.08 2.27
C TYR A 90 -7.28 -1.44 2.51
N GLY A 91 -6.53 -2.53 2.29
CA GLY A 91 -7.05 -3.89 2.46
C GLY A 91 -5.96 -4.96 2.40
N LYS A 92 -6.37 -6.23 2.58
CA LYS A 92 -5.47 -7.39 2.50
C LYS A 92 -5.44 -7.98 1.09
N ILE A 93 -4.84 -7.24 0.15
CA ILE A 93 -4.94 -7.55 -1.29
C ILE A 93 -3.79 -8.44 -1.78
N LEU A 94 -2.54 -8.02 -1.59
CA LEU A 94 -1.39 -8.79 -2.08
C LEU A 94 -0.90 -9.76 -1.01
N ARG A 95 -0.97 -11.07 -1.30
CA ARG A 95 -0.54 -12.17 -0.40
C ARG A 95 -1.20 -12.13 0.99
N GLY A 96 -2.43 -11.60 1.08
CA GLY A 96 -3.15 -11.42 2.34
C GLY A 96 -2.51 -10.39 3.29
N LYS A 97 -1.64 -9.51 2.79
CA LYS A 97 -0.94 -8.49 3.58
C LYS A 97 -1.57 -7.11 3.40
N ALA A 98 -1.49 -6.30 4.46
CA ALA A 98 -1.98 -4.93 4.49
C ALA A 98 -1.34 -4.10 3.37
N THR A 99 -2.15 -3.69 2.40
CA THR A 99 -1.75 -3.03 1.16
C THR A 99 -2.52 -1.72 1.04
N MET A 100 -1.82 -0.67 0.64
CA MET A 100 -2.38 0.64 0.31
C MET A 100 -2.31 0.80 -1.21
N ILE A 101 -3.45 1.12 -1.83
CA ILE A 101 -3.61 1.20 -3.28
C ILE A 101 -4.16 2.59 -3.61
N SER A 102 -3.52 3.27 -4.55
CA SER A 102 -4.03 4.53 -5.10
C SER A 102 -5.37 4.28 -5.78
N LEU A 103 -6.33 5.18 -5.55
CA LEU A 103 -7.66 5.04 -6.13
C LEU A 103 -7.66 5.06 -7.66
N GLU A 104 -6.69 5.73 -8.28
CA GLU A 104 -6.54 5.75 -9.75
C GLU A 104 -6.29 4.35 -10.32
N ILE A 105 -5.58 3.48 -9.58
CA ILE A 105 -5.24 2.13 -10.05
C ILE A 105 -6.07 1.03 -9.38
N ALA A 106 -6.91 1.36 -8.40
CA ALA A 106 -7.78 0.41 -7.72
C ALA A 106 -8.68 -0.38 -8.70
N PRO A 107 -9.23 0.20 -9.79
CA PRO A 107 -9.98 -0.56 -10.79
C PRO A 107 -9.17 -1.70 -11.43
N TYR A 108 -7.86 -1.56 -11.59
CA TYR A 108 -7.02 -2.62 -12.14
C TYR A 108 -6.87 -3.81 -11.18
N PHE A 109 -6.89 -3.57 -9.87
CA PHE A 109 -6.92 -4.65 -8.88
C PHE A 109 -8.27 -5.36 -8.89
N TYR A 110 -9.36 -4.60 -9.03
CA TYR A 110 -10.70 -5.16 -9.14
C TYR A 110 -10.83 -6.05 -10.38
N ALA A 111 -10.36 -5.60 -11.55
CA ALA A 111 -10.38 -6.38 -12.80
C ALA A 111 -9.57 -7.69 -12.74
N LEU A 112 -8.64 -7.81 -11.79
CA LEU A 112 -7.86 -9.03 -11.54
C LEU A 112 -8.44 -9.92 -10.44
N SER A 113 -9.56 -9.52 -9.84
CA SER A 113 -10.28 -10.34 -8.88
C SER A 113 -11.22 -11.32 -9.59
N GLU A 114 -11.79 -12.27 -8.85
CA GLU A 114 -12.81 -13.19 -9.37
C GLU A 114 -14.18 -12.53 -9.56
N ASN A 115 -14.26 -11.20 -9.45
CA ASN A 115 -15.46 -10.42 -9.70
C ASN A 115 -15.53 -10.09 -11.20
N TYR A 116 -16.56 -10.60 -11.86
CA TYR A 116 -16.72 -10.50 -13.32
C TYR A 116 -17.75 -9.45 -13.75
N GLY A 117 -18.42 -8.76 -12.82
CA GLY A 117 -19.42 -7.73 -13.10
C GLY A 117 -18.96 -6.31 -12.76
N GLU A 118 -19.88 -5.35 -12.89
CA GLU A 118 -19.63 -3.94 -12.57
C GLU A 118 -19.42 -3.77 -11.05
N PRO A 119 -18.35 -3.08 -10.60
CA PRO A 119 -18.07 -2.86 -9.17
C PRO A 119 -19.26 -2.31 -8.37
N GLU A 120 -20.06 -1.46 -9.00
CA GLU A 120 -21.23 -0.82 -8.44
C GLU A 120 -22.41 -1.79 -8.22
N GLU A 121 -22.43 -2.93 -8.92
CA GLU A 121 -23.52 -3.91 -8.86
C GLU A 121 -23.11 -5.22 -8.17
N ASP A 122 -21.82 -5.55 -8.15
CA ASP A 122 -21.33 -6.84 -7.66
C ASP A 122 -21.67 -7.08 -6.18
N TYR A 123 -21.66 -6.05 -5.34
CA TYR A 123 -22.08 -6.21 -3.94
C TYR A 123 -23.59 -6.49 -3.82
N LEU A 124 -24.43 -5.96 -4.73
CA LEU A 124 -25.86 -6.25 -4.76
C LEU A 124 -26.12 -7.68 -5.24
N ILE A 125 -25.36 -8.15 -6.22
CA ILE A 125 -25.43 -9.54 -6.71
C ILE A 125 -25.00 -10.49 -5.60
N ALA A 126 -23.83 -10.27 -4.99
CA ALA A 126 -23.33 -11.10 -3.89
C ALA A 126 -24.30 -11.12 -2.70
N TYR A 127 -24.97 -9.99 -2.40
CA TYR A 127 -26.03 -9.93 -1.40
C TYR A 127 -27.25 -10.78 -1.80
N ARG A 128 -27.78 -10.61 -3.02
CA ARG A 128 -28.92 -11.38 -3.55
C ARG A 128 -28.63 -12.89 -3.61
N GLU A 129 -27.39 -13.27 -3.89
CA GLU A 129 -26.93 -14.67 -3.90
C GLU A 129 -26.65 -15.23 -2.50
N GLY A 130 -26.85 -14.44 -1.42
CA GLY A 130 -26.62 -14.87 -0.04
C GLY A 130 -25.14 -15.04 0.33
N ARG A 131 -24.21 -14.49 -0.47
CA ARG A 131 -22.76 -14.48 -0.19
C ARG A 131 -22.33 -13.33 0.72
N LEU A 132 -23.20 -12.34 0.93
CA LEU A 132 -23.01 -11.25 1.90
C LEU A 132 -24.17 -11.23 2.92
N PRO A 133 -23.90 -10.99 4.21
CA PRO A 133 -24.95 -10.82 5.20
C PRO A 133 -25.74 -9.52 4.95
N GLN A 134 -27.00 -9.50 5.41
CA GLN A 134 -27.80 -8.27 5.45
C GLN A 134 -27.16 -7.29 6.45
N ALA A 135 -26.89 -6.09 5.97
CA ALA A 135 -26.32 -5.00 6.77
C ALA A 135 -27.23 -4.61 7.93
#